data_AF-A0A0A8UYM2-F1
#
_entry.id   AF-A0A0A8UYM2-F1
#
_cell.length_a   1.000
_cell.length_b   1.000
_cell.length_c   1.000
_cell.angle_alpha   90.00
_cell.angle_beta   90.00
_cell.angle_gamma   90.00
#
_symmetry.space_group_name_H-M   'P 1'
#
loop_
_entity.id
_entity.type
_entity.pdbx_description
1 polymer ?
#
loop_
_entity_poly.entity_id
_entity_poly.type
_entity_poly.pdbx_seq_one_letter_code
_entity_poly.pdbx_strand_id
1 'polypeptide(L)'
;MMKFLVFIASLVLSFHLMAGKVTDLYGDESDKGQEIIRKYAKKISEFDSFLEAYLKHPNSFDEEKLTERRNKLIEDIKKDGDYLYVKLSTTLYPQNKNKYITIDVIRKDQPERLRFASLTPTKAFKSKQDLINEMIIFEDTAMTIMFNTSSTDDPCPVYHCIHNFQHPKLKPYLAKFNNGAVKQRQLIIDTLNSDPDPQRRAAAAFLIGHFKNPKEIVALLKPHVHDKDSGVRNDCIRVIAGTMATAKITNIDVKPFLELLDSPETTDRNKALVVLLYAAESENAKQIIKQQGGKNLLAILKLKQPNNHDVAYRILQKISGKNYGETDYAAWKVWLDTTAA
;
A
#
# COMPACT_ATOMS: atom_id res chain seq x y z
N MET A 1 12.95 -67.83 -13.80
CA MET A 1 13.35 -66.76 -12.86
C MET A 1 14.11 -65.69 -13.64
N MET A 2 13.44 -64.64 -14.13
CA MET A 2 14.15 -63.44 -14.58
C MET A 2 13.27 -62.20 -14.46
N LYS A 3 13.91 -61.17 -13.92
CA LYS A 3 13.38 -60.01 -13.19
C LYS A 3 12.42 -59.10 -13.99
N PHE A 4 11.38 -58.70 -13.27
CA PHE A 4 10.57 -57.49 -13.46
C PHE A 4 11.47 -56.25 -13.64
N LEU A 5 11.30 -55.53 -14.75
CA LEU A 5 11.87 -54.20 -14.95
C LEU A 5 10.70 -53.25 -15.23
N VAL A 6 10.10 -52.77 -14.14
CA VAL A 6 9.10 -51.70 -14.16
C VAL A 6 9.85 -50.41 -14.43
N PHE A 7 9.72 -49.92 -15.65
CA PHE A 7 10.20 -48.61 -16.06
C PHE A 7 9.31 -47.55 -15.40
N ILE A 8 9.67 -47.12 -14.19
CA ILE A 8 9.13 -45.91 -13.57
C ILE A 8 9.71 -44.74 -14.37
N ALA A 9 9.04 -44.39 -15.46
CA ALA A 9 9.13 -43.06 -16.03
C ALA A 9 8.36 -42.12 -15.09
N SER A 10 8.94 -41.85 -13.92
CA SER A 10 8.62 -40.64 -13.18
C SER A 10 9.05 -39.50 -14.08
N LEU A 11 8.08 -38.96 -14.82
CA LEU A 11 8.17 -37.61 -15.35
C LEU A 11 8.46 -36.72 -14.14
N VAL A 12 9.75 -36.51 -13.89
CA VAL A 12 10.26 -35.30 -13.29
C VAL A 12 10.04 -34.21 -14.34
N LEU A 13 8.77 -33.89 -14.61
CA LEU A 13 8.39 -32.54 -14.93
C LEU A 13 8.72 -31.78 -13.65
N SER A 14 10.01 -31.42 -13.55
CA SER A 14 10.42 -30.24 -12.82
C SER A 14 9.52 -29.16 -13.38
N PHE A 15 8.40 -28.91 -12.70
CA PHE A 15 7.71 -27.65 -12.79
C PHE A 15 8.82 -26.67 -12.41
N HIS A 16 9.53 -26.18 -13.42
CA HIS A 16 10.06 -24.85 -13.38
C HIS A 16 8.81 -24.03 -13.07
N LEU A 17 8.57 -23.84 -11.77
CA LEU A 17 7.81 -22.75 -11.23
C LEU A 17 8.52 -21.55 -11.84
N MET A 18 8.10 -21.21 -13.07
CA MET A 18 8.41 -19.95 -13.69
C MET A 18 8.21 -18.96 -12.56
N ALA A 19 9.27 -18.27 -12.16
CA ALA A 19 9.22 -17.21 -11.17
C ALA A 19 8.22 -16.18 -11.71
N GLY A 20 6.96 -16.46 -11.43
CA GLY A 20 5.83 -16.03 -12.24
C GLY A 20 5.35 -14.75 -11.62
N LYS A 21 5.25 -13.70 -12.43
CA LYS A 21 4.62 -12.46 -12.02
C LYS A 21 3.32 -12.79 -11.32
N VAL A 22 3.23 -12.43 -10.04
CA VAL A 22 2.10 -12.83 -9.21
C VAL A 22 0.99 -11.83 -9.45
N THR A 23 -0.16 -12.32 -9.93
CA THR A 23 -1.36 -11.50 -10.11
C THR A 23 -2.42 -11.92 -9.09
N ASP A 24 -2.82 -10.98 -8.25
CA ASP A 24 -3.93 -11.13 -7.30
C ASP A 24 -5.15 -10.32 -7.78
N LEU A 25 -6.33 -10.64 -7.26
CA LEU A 25 -7.52 -9.80 -7.37
C LEU A 25 -8.04 -9.50 -5.97
N TYR A 26 -8.32 -8.23 -5.69
CA TYR A 26 -8.90 -7.79 -4.43
C TYR A 26 -10.25 -7.12 -4.65
N GLY A 27 -11.26 -7.49 -3.86
CA GLY A 27 -12.61 -6.94 -3.94
C GLY A 27 -13.67 -7.85 -4.59
N ASP A 28 -13.28 -9.01 -5.13
CA ASP A 28 -14.21 -10.07 -5.53
C ASP A 28 -13.61 -11.47 -5.29
N GLU A 29 -13.99 -12.10 -4.18
CA GLU A 29 -13.55 -13.46 -3.82
C GLU A 29 -14.42 -14.56 -4.44
N SER A 30 -15.38 -14.21 -5.31
CA SER A 30 -16.26 -15.19 -5.97
C SER A 30 -15.54 -15.96 -7.09
N ASP A 31 -16.19 -17.01 -7.60
CA ASP A 31 -15.72 -17.74 -8.78
C ASP A 31 -15.50 -16.83 -9.99
N LYS A 32 -16.31 -15.77 -10.11
CA LYS A 32 -16.18 -14.76 -11.16
C LYS A 32 -14.85 -14.01 -11.08
N GLY A 33 -14.45 -13.60 -9.87
CA GLY A 33 -13.13 -13.00 -9.63
C GLY A 33 -11.99 -13.93 -10.06
N GLN A 34 -12.09 -15.23 -9.77
CA GLN A 34 -11.10 -16.22 -10.19
C GLN A 34 -11.06 -16.40 -11.71
N GLU A 35 -12.20 -16.38 -12.39
CA GLU A 35 -12.27 -16.38 -13.86
C GLU A 35 -11.56 -15.16 -14.46
N ILE A 36 -11.73 -13.99 -13.87
CA ILE A 36 -11.05 -12.76 -14.31
C ILE A 36 -9.54 -12.90 -14.20
N ILE A 37 -9.01 -13.40 -13.07
CA ILE A 37 -7.57 -13.65 -12.93
C ILE A 37 -7.10 -14.61 -14.04
N ARG A 38 -7.76 -15.76 -14.22
CA ARG A 38 -7.36 -16.76 -15.23
C ARG A 38 -7.35 -16.18 -16.64
N LYS A 39 -8.35 -15.35 -16.98
CA LYS A 39 -8.50 -14.73 -18.30
C LYS A 39 -7.45 -13.65 -18.57
N TYR A 40 -7.08 -12.85 -17.58
CA TYR A 40 -6.29 -11.63 -17.79
C TYR A 40 -4.85 -11.70 -17.27
N ALA A 41 -4.47 -12.67 -16.42
CA ALA A 41 -3.14 -12.75 -15.82
C ALA A 41 -2.01 -12.69 -16.87
N LYS A 42 -2.16 -13.39 -18.00
CA LYS A 42 -1.16 -13.35 -19.09
C LYS A 42 -1.03 -11.94 -19.71
N LYS A 43 -2.15 -11.30 -20.06
CA LYS A 43 -2.16 -9.95 -20.64
C LYS A 43 -1.60 -8.91 -19.67
N ILE A 44 -1.89 -9.05 -18.39
CA ILE A 44 -1.35 -8.20 -17.32
C ILE A 44 0.16 -8.39 -17.20
N SER A 45 0.65 -9.63 -17.21
CA SER A 45 2.08 -9.94 -17.17
C SER A 45 2.84 -9.36 -18.38
N GLU A 46 2.25 -9.44 -19.57
CA GLU A 46 2.77 -8.84 -20.80
C GLU A 46 2.80 -7.31 -20.73
N PHE A 47 1.72 -6.68 -20.24
CA PHE A 47 1.67 -5.24 -20.03
C PHE A 47 2.74 -4.77 -19.05
N ASP A 48 2.92 -5.48 -17.93
CA ASP A 48 3.94 -5.16 -16.94
C ASP A 48 5.36 -5.29 -17.53
N SER A 49 5.63 -6.32 -18.33
CA SER A 49 6.93 -6.43 -19.03
C SER A 49 7.19 -5.25 -19.95
N PHE A 50 6.15 -4.74 -20.60
CA PHE A 50 6.23 -3.53 -21.43
C PHE A 50 6.48 -2.27 -20.57
N LEU A 51 5.79 -2.12 -19.44
CA LEU A 51 6.00 -1.03 -18.49
C LEU A 51 7.44 -1.03 -17.92
N GLU A 52 8.01 -2.20 -17.65
CA GLU A 52 9.40 -2.30 -17.22
C GLU A 52 10.39 -1.81 -18.28
N ALA A 53 10.18 -2.18 -19.54
CA ALA A 53 11.01 -1.74 -20.65
C ALA A 53 10.93 -0.21 -20.80
N TYR A 54 9.71 0.34 -20.65
CA TYR A 54 9.46 1.77 -20.60
C TYR A 54 10.28 2.45 -19.50
N LEU A 55 10.19 1.97 -18.25
CA LEU A 55 10.88 2.58 -17.11
C LEU A 55 12.41 2.55 -17.24
N LYS A 56 12.98 1.56 -17.93
CA LYS A 56 14.43 1.49 -18.20
C LYS A 56 14.87 2.42 -19.34
N HIS A 57 13.98 2.71 -20.27
CA HIS A 57 14.28 3.50 -21.47
C HIS A 57 13.14 4.49 -21.77
N PRO A 58 12.87 5.48 -20.90
CA PRO A 58 11.68 6.33 -21.03
C PRO A 58 11.63 7.07 -22.37
N ASN A 59 12.77 7.48 -22.90
CA ASN A 59 12.87 8.21 -24.18
C ASN A 59 12.57 7.36 -25.42
N SER A 60 12.46 6.02 -25.29
CA SER A 60 12.23 5.13 -26.43
C SER A 60 10.77 4.68 -26.58
N PHE A 61 9.86 5.21 -25.77
CA PHE A 61 8.47 4.78 -25.77
C PHE A 61 7.49 5.95 -25.73
N ASP A 62 6.32 5.70 -26.28
CA ASP A 62 5.18 6.60 -26.30
C ASP A 62 4.33 6.40 -25.04
N GLU A 63 4.35 7.39 -24.13
CA GLU A 63 3.60 7.40 -22.87
C GLU A 63 2.08 7.34 -23.10
N GLU A 64 1.58 7.98 -24.16
CA GLU A 64 0.16 7.98 -24.52
C GLU A 64 -0.28 6.56 -24.88
N LYS A 65 0.51 5.87 -25.70
CA LYS A 65 0.26 4.47 -26.08
C LYS A 65 0.30 3.51 -24.89
N LEU A 66 1.19 3.74 -23.92
CA LEU A 66 1.24 2.96 -22.69
C LEU A 66 -0.04 3.16 -21.87
N THR A 67 -0.48 4.41 -21.74
CA THR A 67 -1.70 4.79 -21.03
C THR A 67 -2.94 4.21 -21.69
N GLU A 68 -3.05 4.30 -23.02
CA GLU A 68 -4.15 3.74 -23.80
C GLU A 68 -4.26 2.22 -23.61
N ARG A 69 -3.14 1.49 -23.70
CA ARG A 69 -3.09 0.04 -23.48
C ARG A 69 -3.54 -0.34 -22.07
N ARG A 70 -3.10 0.41 -21.07
CA ARG A 70 -3.51 0.19 -19.67
C ARG A 70 -5.01 0.40 -19.50
N ASN A 71 -5.52 1.51 -20.01
CA ASN A 71 -6.94 1.88 -19.90
C ASN A 71 -7.83 0.87 -20.62
N LYS A 72 -7.43 0.42 -21.81
CA LYS A 72 -8.13 -0.65 -22.52
C LYS A 72 -8.20 -1.95 -21.71
N LEU A 73 -7.09 -2.37 -21.11
CA LEU A 73 -7.06 -3.56 -20.27
C LEU A 73 -7.97 -3.43 -19.03
N ILE A 74 -7.97 -2.25 -18.40
CA ILE A 74 -8.86 -1.92 -17.27
C ILE A 74 -10.33 -2.01 -17.70
N GLU A 75 -10.71 -1.38 -18.82
CA GLU A 75 -12.09 -1.39 -19.32
C GLU A 75 -12.55 -2.79 -19.74
N ASP A 76 -11.67 -3.59 -20.37
CA ASP A 76 -11.96 -4.99 -20.70
C ASP A 76 -12.27 -5.81 -19.43
N ILE A 77 -11.44 -5.70 -18.39
CA ILE A 77 -11.63 -6.39 -17.10
C ILE A 77 -12.93 -5.91 -16.43
N LYS A 78 -13.17 -4.60 -16.42
CA LYS A 78 -14.34 -3.98 -15.82
C LYS A 78 -15.63 -4.48 -16.45
N LYS A 79 -15.67 -4.52 -17.80
CA LYS A 79 -16.82 -5.01 -18.56
C LYS A 79 -17.07 -6.50 -18.32
N ASP A 80 -16.03 -7.32 -18.41
CA ASP A 80 -16.17 -8.78 -18.31
C ASP A 80 -16.51 -9.26 -16.90
N GLY A 81 -16.02 -8.54 -15.88
CA GLY A 81 -16.28 -8.78 -14.47
C GLY A 81 -17.55 -8.11 -13.95
N ASP A 82 -18.19 -7.26 -14.75
CA ASP A 82 -19.34 -6.44 -14.37
C ASP A 82 -19.09 -5.53 -13.15
N TYR A 83 -17.89 -4.93 -13.07
CA TYR A 83 -17.44 -4.12 -11.95
C TYR A 83 -17.76 -2.62 -12.13
N LEU A 84 -17.96 -1.91 -11.01
CA LEU A 84 -18.07 -0.43 -10.99
C LEU A 84 -16.71 0.24 -11.20
N TYR A 85 -15.64 -0.38 -10.72
CA TYR A 85 -14.30 0.15 -10.73
C TYR A 85 -13.27 -0.96 -10.89
N VAL A 86 -12.20 -0.68 -11.63
CA VAL A 86 -11.03 -1.54 -11.75
C VAL A 86 -9.78 -0.66 -11.73
N LYS A 87 -8.77 -1.07 -10.95
CA LYS A 87 -7.43 -0.49 -10.98
C LYS A 87 -6.39 -1.61 -11.03
N LEU A 88 -5.33 -1.38 -11.79
CA LEU A 88 -4.14 -2.24 -11.80
C LEU A 88 -3.05 -1.55 -10.99
N SER A 89 -2.60 -2.22 -9.92
CA SER A 89 -1.57 -1.74 -9.00
C SER A 89 -0.35 -2.65 -9.10
N THR A 90 0.83 -2.11 -9.40
CA THR A 90 2.09 -2.88 -9.44
C THR A 90 2.95 -2.48 -8.24
N THR A 91 3.39 -3.47 -7.46
CA THR A 91 4.36 -3.31 -6.37
C THR A 91 5.66 -4.02 -6.73
N LEU A 92 6.76 -3.26 -6.75
CA LEU A 92 8.11 -3.78 -6.97
C LEU A 92 8.82 -3.94 -5.63
N TYR A 93 9.49 -5.08 -5.44
CA TYR A 93 10.40 -5.33 -4.33
C TYR A 93 11.83 -5.42 -4.88
N PRO A 94 12.64 -4.34 -4.81
CA PRO A 94 13.95 -4.30 -5.46
C PRO A 94 14.92 -5.39 -4.98
N GLN A 95 14.86 -5.77 -3.70
CA GLN A 95 15.80 -6.71 -3.08
C GLN A 95 15.72 -8.13 -3.67
N ASN A 96 14.52 -8.63 -3.96
CA ASN A 96 14.30 -9.97 -4.52
C ASN A 96 13.85 -9.95 -5.99
N LYS A 97 13.76 -8.76 -6.61
CA LYS A 97 13.26 -8.53 -7.97
C LYS A 97 11.84 -9.05 -8.21
N ASN A 98 11.08 -9.35 -7.15
CA ASN A 98 9.71 -9.82 -7.28
C ASN A 98 8.77 -8.67 -7.58
N LYS A 99 7.73 -8.99 -8.36
CA LYS A 99 6.67 -8.09 -8.76
C LYS A 99 5.33 -8.72 -8.46
N TYR A 100 4.48 -7.90 -7.87
CA TYR A 100 3.13 -8.27 -7.53
C TYR A 100 2.21 -7.27 -8.21
N ILE A 101 1.23 -7.79 -8.91
CA ILE A 101 0.19 -7.00 -9.55
C ILE A 101 -1.12 -7.34 -8.87
N THR A 102 -1.84 -6.33 -8.42
CA THR A 102 -3.18 -6.50 -7.87
C THR A 102 -4.19 -5.86 -8.81
N ILE A 103 -5.21 -6.63 -9.17
CA ILE A 103 -6.44 -6.15 -9.81
C ILE A 103 -7.38 -5.74 -8.68
N ASP A 104 -7.45 -4.44 -8.40
CA ASP A 104 -8.35 -3.88 -7.40
C ASP A 104 -9.72 -3.63 -8.05
N VAL A 105 -10.79 -4.21 -7.51
CA VAL A 105 -12.14 -4.08 -8.07
C VAL A 105 -13.17 -3.61 -7.04
N ILE A 106 -14.20 -2.91 -7.52
CA ILE A 106 -15.42 -2.63 -6.76
C ILE A 106 -16.60 -3.25 -7.50
N ARG A 107 -17.32 -4.16 -6.84
CA ARG A 107 -18.52 -4.79 -7.37
C ARG A 107 -19.72 -3.84 -7.33
N LYS A 108 -20.72 -4.10 -8.19
CA LYS A 108 -21.96 -3.30 -8.25
C LYS A 108 -22.79 -3.30 -6.97
N ASP A 109 -22.69 -4.35 -6.18
CA ASP A 109 -23.35 -4.47 -4.87
C ASP A 109 -22.55 -3.86 -3.72
N GLN A 110 -21.40 -3.24 -4.00
CA GLN A 110 -20.55 -2.55 -3.02
C GLN A 110 -20.20 -1.10 -3.43
N PRO A 111 -21.17 -0.28 -3.88
CA PRO A 111 -20.89 1.06 -4.37
C PRO A 111 -20.27 1.99 -3.31
N GLU A 112 -20.48 1.71 -2.02
CA GLU A 112 -19.93 2.48 -0.90
C GLU A 112 -18.39 2.51 -0.87
N ARG A 113 -17.73 1.55 -1.54
CA ARG A 113 -16.26 1.48 -1.66
C ARG A 113 -15.71 2.51 -2.64
N LEU A 114 -16.54 3.06 -3.53
CA LEU A 114 -16.14 4.13 -4.46
C LEU A 114 -15.67 5.40 -3.73
N ARG A 115 -16.04 5.58 -2.46
CA ARG A 115 -15.57 6.72 -1.65
C ARG A 115 -14.04 6.81 -1.53
N PHE A 116 -13.35 5.69 -1.72
CA PHE A 116 -11.89 5.61 -1.69
C PHE A 116 -11.23 5.66 -3.07
N ALA A 117 -12.02 5.53 -4.15
CA ALA A 117 -11.48 5.59 -5.50
C ALA A 117 -11.08 7.04 -5.82
N SER A 118 -9.81 7.25 -6.17
CA SER A 118 -9.30 8.55 -6.62
C SER A 118 -9.81 8.83 -8.05
N LEU A 119 -11.01 9.39 -8.17
CA LEU A 119 -11.66 9.65 -9.46
C LEU A 119 -11.34 11.02 -10.06
N THR A 120 -10.68 11.91 -9.30
CA THR A 120 -10.42 13.28 -9.76
C THR A 120 -9.07 13.36 -10.46
N PRO A 121 -9.02 13.80 -11.74
CA PRO A 121 -7.76 14.07 -12.41
C PRO A 121 -6.95 15.13 -11.65
N THR A 122 -5.65 14.90 -11.51
CA THR A 122 -4.74 15.88 -10.93
C THR A 122 -4.70 17.10 -11.84
N LYS A 123 -5.12 18.26 -11.31
CA LYS A 123 -4.93 19.54 -11.99
C LYS A 123 -3.50 19.99 -11.77
N ALA A 124 -2.89 20.60 -12.78
CA ALA A 124 -1.61 21.26 -12.62
C ALA A 124 -1.79 22.53 -11.76
N PHE A 125 -1.12 22.58 -10.61
CA PHE A 125 -1.10 23.76 -9.75
C PHE A 125 0.22 24.50 -9.90
N LYS A 126 0.19 25.82 -9.66
CA LYS A 126 1.40 26.65 -9.72
C LYS A 126 2.25 26.41 -8.47
N SER A 127 3.52 26.11 -8.69
CA SER A 127 4.55 26.04 -7.66
C SER A 127 4.60 27.34 -6.86
N LYS A 128 4.69 27.23 -5.52
CA LYS A 128 4.90 28.35 -4.59
C LYS A 128 6.34 28.28 -4.07
N GLN A 129 6.91 29.42 -3.70
CA GLN A 129 8.25 29.47 -3.09
C GLN A 129 8.12 29.40 -1.56
N ASP A 130 7.76 28.22 -1.05
CA ASP A 130 7.55 27.99 0.38
C ASP A 130 8.13 26.64 0.86
N LEU A 131 8.08 26.39 2.18
CA LEU A 131 8.59 25.16 2.78
C LEU A 131 7.89 23.89 2.25
N ILE A 132 6.63 24.01 1.85
CA ILE A 132 5.86 22.89 1.29
C ILE A 132 6.48 22.47 -0.04
N ASN A 133 6.79 23.42 -0.92
CA ASN A 133 7.41 23.11 -2.19
C ASN A 133 8.85 22.61 -2.06
N GLU A 134 9.57 23.03 -1.04
CA GLU A 134 10.87 22.46 -0.69
C GLU A 134 10.76 20.99 -0.27
N MET A 135 9.68 20.62 0.43
CA MET A 135 9.38 19.20 0.70
C MET A 135 9.09 18.46 -0.60
N ILE A 136 8.24 18.98 -1.50
CA ILE A 136 7.97 18.34 -2.80
C ILE A 136 9.28 18.06 -3.58
N ILE A 137 10.18 19.04 -3.66
CA ILE A 137 11.49 18.87 -4.33
C ILE A 137 12.32 17.78 -3.64
N PHE A 138 12.30 17.73 -2.31
CA PHE A 138 12.96 16.66 -1.54
C PHE A 138 12.36 15.29 -1.88
N GLU A 139 11.03 15.15 -1.94
CA GLU A 139 10.36 13.89 -2.27
C GLU A 139 10.74 13.40 -3.66
N ASP A 140 10.67 14.27 -4.67
CA ASP A 140 11.06 13.95 -6.05
C ASP A 140 12.53 13.52 -6.14
N THR A 141 13.41 14.23 -5.44
CA THR A 141 14.83 13.91 -5.36
C THR A 141 15.06 12.57 -4.66
N ALA A 142 14.36 12.33 -3.55
CA ALA A 142 14.45 11.11 -2.75
C ALA A 142 13.95 9.89 -3.53
N MET A 143 12.85 10.01 -4.27
CA MET A 143 12.32 8.96 -5.13
C MET A 143 13.30 8.64 -6.26
N THR A 144 13.88 9.66 -6.90
CA THR A 144 14.92 9.46 -7.93
C THR A 144 16.11 8.68 -7.38
N ILE A 145 16.57 9.00 -6.16
CA ILE A 145 17.67 8.26 -5.51
C ILE A 145 17.25 6.81 -5.21
N MET A 146 16.06 6.61 -4.62
CA MET A 146 15.55 5.29 -4.25
C MET A 146 15.51 4.30 -5.42
N PHE A 147 15.18 4.77 -6.63
CA PHE A 147 15.16 3.91 -7.82
C PHE A 147 16.55 3.57 -8.35
N ASN A 148 17.58 4.34 -8.01
CA ASN A 148 18.93 4.22 -8.55
C ASN A 148 19.95 3.67 -7.54
N THR A 149 19.58 3.58 -6.25
CA THR A 149 20.49 3.15 -5.18
C THR A 149 19.81 2.16 -4.25
N SER A 150 20.57 1.25 -3.66
CA SER A 150 20.07 0.40 -2.57
C SER A 150 19.70 1.24 -1.35
N SER A 151 18.64 0.86 -0.66
CA SER A 151 18.28 1.44 0.64
C SER A 151 19.44 1.25 1.63
N THR A 152 19.69 2.24 2.46
CA THR A 152 20.57 2.10 3.63
C THR A 152 19.70 1.86 4.87
N ASP A 153 20.20 1.07 5.82
CA ASP A 153 19.50 0.77 7.09
C ASP A 153 19.71 1.88 8.14
N ASP A 154 20.01 3.10 7.70
CA ASP A 154 20.27 4.20 8.61
C ASP A 154 18.99 4.63 9.33
N PRO A 155 19.07 4.91 10.64
CA PRO A 155 17.90 5.33 11.40
C PRO A 155 17.38 6.68 10.89
N CYS A 156 16.06 6.80 10.78
CA CYS A 156 15.42 8.07 10.46
C CYS A 156 15.61 9.04 11.65
N PRO A 157 16.15 10.26 11.43
CA PRO A 157 16.36 11.24 12.49
C PRO A 157 15.08 11.92 12.99
N VAL A 158 13.92 11.57 12.42
CA VAL A 158 12.58 12.06 12.78
C VAL A 158 11.61 10.88 12.84
N TYR A 159 10.31 11.13 13.03
CA TYR A 159 9.33 10.05 13.20
C TYR A 159 9.08 9.20 11.95
N HIS A 160 9.30 9.76 10.75
CA HIS A 160 9.21 9.03 9.49
C HIS A 160 10.05 9.71 8.41
N CYS A 161 10.74 8.91 7.57
CA CYS A 161 11.54 9.39 6.45
C CYS A 161 11.12 8.65 5.17
N ILE A 162 10.99 9.38 4.07
CA ILE A 162 10.82 8.75 2.73
C ILE A 162 12.12 8.08 2.32
N HIS A 163 13.24 8.77 2.58
CA HIS A 163 14.58 8.30 2.32
C HIS A 163 15.50 8.85 3.40
N ASN A 164 16.63 8.18 3.60
CA ASN A 164 17.66 8.59 4.53
C ASN A 164 18.25 9.98 4.18
N PHE A 165 18.38 10.84 5.19
CA PHE A 165 18.99 12.17 5.11
C PHE A 165 20.53 12.16 5.03
N GLN A 166 21.23 11.02 5.12
CA GLN A 166 22.69 10.98 4.95
C GLN A 166 23.14 11.18 3.49
N HIS A 167 22.25 10.97 2.51
CA HIS A 167 22.61 11.18 1.12
C HIS A 167 22.98 12.67 0.88
N PRO A 168 24.10 13.00 0.19
CA PRO A 168 24.57 14.38 0.05
C PRO A 168 23.54 15.36 -0.51
N LYS A 169 22.68 14.90 -1.44
CA LYS A 169 21.58 15.72 -2.01
C LYS A 169 20.41 15.95 -1.04
N LEU A 170 20.23 15.08 -0.05
CA LEU A 170 19.10 15.10 0.88
C LEU A 170 19.48 15.74 2.24
N LYS A 171 20.75 15.61 2.64
CA LYS A 171 21.29 16.14 3.90
C LYS A 171 20.96 17.61 4.20
N PRO A 172 21.02 18.55 3.23
CA PRO A 172 20.70 19.95 3.50
C PRO A 172 19.26 20.19 3.96
N TYR A 173 18.33 19.29 3.58
CA TYR A 173 16.91 19.45 3.89
C TYR A 173 16.58 19.16 5.35
N LEU A 174 17.35 18.34 6.08
CA LEU A 174 17.01 17.96 7.46
C LEU A 174 16.91 19.18 8.38
N ALA A 175 17.94 20.03 8.38
CA ALA A 175 17.94 21.24 9.19
C ALA A 175 16.90 22.26 8.70
N LYS A 176 16.69 22.34 7.37
CA LYS A 176 15.66 23.20 6.76
C LYS A 176 14.26 22.80 7.26
N PHE A 177 13.92 21.52 7.22
CA PHE A 177 12.61 21.01 7.63
C PHE A 177 12.41 21.05 9.14
N ASN A 178 13.41 20.68 9.95
CA ASN A 178 13.29 20.77 11.41
C ASN A 178 13.06 22.20 11.89
N ASN A 179 13.79 23.18 11.33
CA ASN A 179 13.60 24.59 11.67
C ASN A 179 12.31 25.15 11.07
N GLY A 180 12.00 24.77 9.83
CA GLY A 180 10.81 25.19 9.10
C GLY A 180 9.53 24.70 9.77
N ALA A 181 9.49 23.46 10.25
CA ALA A 181 8.35 22.88 10.96
C ALA A 181 7.95 23.68 12.20
N VAL A 182 8.93 24.25 12.91
CA VAL A 182 8.68 25.13 14.05
C VAL A 182 8.22 26.52 13.59
N LYS A 183 8.94 27.14 12.65
CA LYS A 183 8.70 28.53 12.24
C LYS A 183 7.45 28.72 11.37
N GLN A 184 7.09 27.70 10.58
CA GLN A 184 6.01 27.71 9.60
C GLN A 184 4.91 26.70 9.95
N ARG A 185 4.75 26.38 11.25
CA ARG A 185 3.78 25.40 11.76
C ARG A 185 2.37 25.65 11.22
N GLN A 186 1.90 26.90 11.23
CA GLN A 186 0.55 27.25 10.78
C GLN A 186 0.38 27.02 9.27
N LEU A 187 1.36 27.42 8.45
CA LEU A 187 1.35 27.17 7.00
C LEU A 187 1.21 25.66 6.70
N ILE A 188 1.95 24.81 7.42
CA ILE A 188 1.91 23.36 7.22
C ILE A 188 0.51 22.81 7.52
N ILE A 189 -0.08 23.20 8.65
CA ILE A 189 -1.41 22.75 9.07
C ILE A 189 -2.48 23.25 8.09
N ASP A 190 -2.46 24.53 7.72
CA ASP A 190 -3.42 25.12 6.79
C ASP A 190 -3.33 24.47 5.40
N THR A 191 -2.10 24.18 4.96
CA THR A 191 -1.86 23.48 3.70
C THR A 191 -2.51 22.10 3.73
N LEU A 192 -2.21 21.28 4.74
CA LEU A 192 -2.81 19.95 4.87
C LEU A 192 -4.35 19.99 4.94
N ASN A 193 -4.90 21.00 5.62
CA ASN A 193 -6.34 21.12 5.80
C ASN A 193 -7.11 21.52 4.54
N SER A 194 -6.51 22.36 3.69
CA SER A 194 -7.30 23.12 2.72
C SER A 194 -6.64 23.44 1.39
N ASP A 195 -5.34 23.17 1.19
CA ASP A 195 -4.70 23.47 -0.10
C ASP A 195 -5.38 22.65 -1.21
N PRO A 196 -5.80 23.26 -2.32
CA PRO A 196 -6.49 22.54 -3.39
C PRO A 196 -5.59 21.51 -4.07
N ASP A 197 -4.27 21.69 -4.00
CA ASP A 197 -3.28 20.80 -4.58
C ASP A 197 -3.01 19.59 -3.67
N PRO A 198 -3.37 18.36 -4.08
CA PRO A 198 -3.07 17.16 -3.30
C PRO A 198 -1.57 16.94 -3.06
N GLN A 199 -0.69 17.32 -3.99
CA GLN A 199 0.75 17.13 -3.81
C GLN A 199 1.27 17.99 -2.66
N ARG A 200 0.76 19.22 -2.52
CA ARG A 200 1.07 20.10 -1.40
C ARG A 200 0.52 19.58 -0.08
N ARG A 201 -0.69 19.01 -0.06
CA ARG A 201 -1.25 18.36 1.14
C ARG A 201 -0.41 17.15 1.57
N ALA A 202 0.02 16.32 0.62
CA ALA A 202 0.90 15.18 0.87
C ALA A 202 2.26 15.61 1.45
N ALA A 203 2.90 16.62 0.86
CA ALA A 203 4.14 17.19 1.36
C ALA A 203 3.99 17.79 2.78
N ALA A 204 2.85 18.45 3.05
CA ALA A 204 2.54 18.93 4.39
C ALA A 204 2.45 17.81 5.42
N ALA A 205 1.93 16.63 5.06
CA ALA A 205 1.89 15.47 5.95
C ALA A 205 3.29 15.01 6.38
N PHE A 206 4.28 15.01 5.47
CA PHE A 206 5.68 14.73 5.84
C PHE A 206 6.26 15.79 6.76
N LEU A 207 6.00 17.07 6.50
CA LEU A 207 6.47 18.15 7.36
C LEU A 207 5.87 18.09 8.76
N ILE A 208 4.63 17.60 8.93
CA ILE A 208 4.09 17.31 10.26
C ILE A 208 4.92 16.24 10.97
N GLY A 209 5.46 15.24 10.26
CA GLY A 209 6.39 14.24 10.82
C GLY A 209 7.68 14.82 11.45
N HIS A 210 8.00 16.09 11.15
CA HIS A 210 9.09 16.83 11.79
C HIS A 210 8.67 17.56 13.08
N PHE A 211 7.40 17.49 13.52
CA PHE A 211 6.95 18.08 14.78
C PHE A 211 7.51 17.29 15.97
N LYS A 212 7.63 17.94 17.13
CA LYS A 212 8.27 17.31 18.31
C LYS A 212 7.35 16.39 19.10
N ASN A 213 6.04 16.63 19.07
CA ASN A 213 5.08 15.89 19.87
C ASN A 213 4.43 14.78 19.04
N PRO A 214 4.70 13.49 19.33
CA PRO A 214 4.19 12.39 18.51
C PRO A 214 2.67 12.22 18.61
N LYS A 215 2.06 12.59 19.75
CA LYS A 215 0.59 12.56 19.88
C LYS A 215 -0.08 13.65 19.04
N GLU A 216 0.56 14.82 18.96
CA GLU A 216 0.11 15.91 18.10
C GLU A 216 0.20 15.53 16.63
N ILE A 217 1.29 14.88 16.20
CA ILE A 217 1.45 14.36 14.84
C ILE A 217 0.28 13.43 14.48
N VAL A 218 0.02 12.42 15.30
CA VAL A 218 -1.07 11.48 15.05
C VAL A 218 -2.42 12.20 15.03
N ALA A 219 -2.65 13.13 15.97
CA ALA A 219 -3.91 13.88 16.06
C ALA A 219 -4.15 14.77 14.83
N LEU A 220 -3.13 15.45 14.33
CA LEU A 220 -3.22 16.33 13.15
C LEU A 220 -3.39 15.54 11.85
N LEU A 221 -2.75 14.37 11.71
CA LEU A 221 -2.82 13.58 10.48
C LEU A 221 -4.07 12.71 10.38
N LYS A 222 -4.63 12.27 11.52
CA LYS A 222 -5.76 11.32 11.55
C LYS A 222 -6.97 11.77 10.70
N PRO A 223 -7.42 13.04 10.70
CA PRO A 223 -8.54 13.47 9.86
C PRO A 223 -8.29 13.27 8.35
N HIS A 224 -7.03 13.28 7.92
CA HIS A 224 -6.62 13.23 6.51
C HIS A 224 -6.42 11.81 5.98
N VAL A 225 -6.60 10.78 6.82
CA VAL A 225 -6.65 9.38 6.34
C VAL A 225 -7.88 9.10 5.47
N HIS A 226 -8.83 10.04 5.40
CA HIS A 226 -9.98 10.04 4.49
C HIS A 226 -9.89 11.16 3.43
N ASP A 227 -8.71 11.73 3.17
CA ASP A 227 -8.56 12.70 2.08
C ASP A 227 -9.04 12.07 0.75
N LYS A 228 -9.66 12.88 -0.11
CA LYS A 228 -10.13 12.46 -1.43
C LYS A 228 -9.01 11.92 -2.31
N ASP A 229 -7.78 12.37 -2.07
CA ASP A 229 -6.60 11.97 -2.80
C ASP A 229 -5.87 10.82 -2.10
N SER A 230 -5.66 9.71 -2.82
CA SER A 230 -4.97 8.53 -2.30
C SER A 230 -3.50 8.77 -1.93
N GLY A 231 -2.82 9.73 -2.56
CA GLY A 231 -1.45 10.11 -2.20
C GLY A 231 -1.41 10.76 -0.82
N VAL A 232 -2.31 11.72 -0.57
CA VAL A 232 -2.45 12.36 0.75
C VAL A 232 -2.76 11.33 1.84
N ARG A 233 -3.72 10.41 1.59
CA ARG A 233 -4.03 9.33 2.54
C ARG A 233 -2.80 8.47 2.83
N ASN A 234 -2.13 7.97 1.78
CA ASN A 234 -0.93 7.15 1.89
C ASN A 234 0.13 7.81 2.78
N ASP A 235 0.41 9.09 2.55
CA ASP A 235 1.47 9.80 3.27
C ASP A 235 1.10 10.11 4.72
N CYS A 236 -0.16 10.49 4.98
CA CYS A 236 -0.67 10.65 6.34
C CYS A 236 -0.55 9.34 7.14
N ILE A 237 -1.05 8.22 6.59
CA ILE A 237 -1.04 6.93 7.28
C ILE A 237 0.41 6.45 7.51
N ARG A 238 1.29 6.67 6.52
CA ARG A 238 2.71 6.31 6.60
C ARG A 238 3.43 7.07 7.72
N VAL A 239 3.20 8.38 7.83
CA VAL A 239 3.80 9.18 8.92
C VAL A 239 3.20 8.80 10.27
N ILE A 240 1.88 8.52 10.36
CA ILE A 240 1.25 7.99 11.58
C ILE A 240 1.92 6.68 12.00
N ALA A 241 2.08 5.72 11.10
CA ALA A 241 2.71 4.42 11.37
C ALA A 241 4.15 4.58 11.88
N GLY A 242 4.98 5.39 11.20
CA GLY A 242 6.35 5.66 11.64
C GLY A 242 6.42 6.33 13.01
N THR A 243 5.51 7.27 13.26
CA THR A 243 5.38 7.95 14.57
C THR A 243 5.00 6.96 15.66
N MET A 244 4.02 6.09 15.41
CA MET A 244 3.62 5.05 16.36
C MET A 244 4.76 4.08 16.67
N ALA A 245 5.48 3.63 15.65
CA ALA A 245 6.63 2.74 15.81
C ALA A 245 7.71 3.36 16.70
N THR A 246 8.10 4.59 16.37
CA THR A 246 9.21 5.31 17.02
C THR A 246 8.85 5.75 18.44
N ALA A 247 7.64 6.29 18.63
CA ALA A 247 7.16 6.77 19.93
C ALA A 247 6.46 5.69 20.77
N LYS A 248 6.39 4.44 20.28
CA LYS A 248 5.71 3.30 20.91
C LYS A 248 4.25 3.60 21.27
N ILE A 249 3.54 4.30 20.38
CA ILE A 249 2.10 4.58 20.55
C ILE A 249 1.30 3.37 20.08
N THR A 250 0.51 2.80 21.00
CA THR A 250 -0.31 1.61 20.73
C THR A 250 -1.80 1.87 20.92
N ASN A 251 -2.17 2.86 21.73
CA ASN A 251 -3.57 3.19 22.01
C ASN A 251 -4.04 4.36 21.13
N ILE A 252 -4.67 4.02 20.00
CA ILE A 252 -5.30 4.96 19.07
C ILE A 252 -6.71 4.50 18.72
N ASP A 253 -7.50 5.42 18.16
CA ASP A 253 -8.74 5.05 17.49
C ASP A 253 -8.41 4.35 16.15
N VAL A 254 -8.69 3.04 16.10
CA VAL A 254 -8.36 2.19 14.95
C VAL A 254 -9.40 2.22 13.83
N LYS A 255 -10.61 2.74 14.07
CA LYS A 255 -11.72 2.64 13.12
C LYS A 255 -11.41 3.25 11.74
N PRO A 256 -10.81 4.45 11.64
CA PRO A 256 -10.46 5.02 10.33
C PRO A 256 -9.56 4.10 9.50
N PHE A 257 -8.65 3.37 10.14
CA PHE A 257 -7.72 2.45 9.48
C PHE A 257 -8.36 1.12 9.12
N LEU A 258 -9.35 0.66 9.90
CA LEU A 258 -10.13 -0.53 9.57
C LEU A 258 -10.96 -0.32 8.30
N GLU A 259 -11.54 0.87 8.10
CA GLU A 259 -12.28 1.19 6.88
C GLU A 259 -11.40 1.14 5.64
N LEU A 260 -10.14 1.58 5.76
CA LEU A 260 -9.17 1.58 4.66
C LEU A 260 -8.74 0.18 4.22
N LEU A 261 -8.97 -0.85 5.05
CA LEU A 261 -8.73 -2.23 4.63
C LEU A 261 -9.60 -2.63 3.44
N ASP A 262 -10.76 -1.99 3.24
CA ASP A 262 -11.67 -2.24 2.12
C ASP A 262 -11.41 -1.35 0.89
N SER A 263 -10.50 -0.38 1.00
CA SER A 263 -10.15 0.54 -0.08
C SER A 263 -9.69 -0.25 -1.32
N PRO A 264 -10.05 0.15 -2.57
CA PRO A 264 -9.47 -0.40 -3.78
C PRO A 264 -8.04 0.13 -4.03
N GLU A 265 -7.49 0.94 -3.13
CA GLU A 265 -6.11 1.44 -3.22
C GLU A 265 -5.18 0.54 -2.42
N THR A 266 -4.25 -0.12 -3.12
CA THR A 266 -3.27 -1.03 -2.49
C THR A 266 -2.44 -0.33 -1.41
N THR A 267 -2.12 0.95 -1.59
CA THR A 267 -1.38 1.76 -0.62
C THR A 267 -2.18 2.04 0.65
N ASP A 268 -3.48 2.32 0.52
CA ASP A 268 -4.35 2.53 1.69
C ASP A 268 -4.33 1.29 2.59
N ARG A 269 -4.56 0.11 1.99
CA ARG A 269 -4.59 -1.16 2.72
C ARG A 269 -3.24 -1.46 3.38
N ASN A 270 -2.15 -1.44 2.62
CA ASN A 270 -0.86 -1.84 3.17
C ASN A 270 -0.35 -0.89 4.27
N LYS A 271 -0.63 0.42 4.19
CA LYS A 271 -0.24 1.37 5.23
C LYS A 271 -1.16 1.28 6.44
N ALA A 272 -2.46 1.09 6.24
CA ALA A 272 -3.41 0.87 7.33
C ALA A 272 -3.06 -0.39 8.13
N LEU A 273 -2.66 -1.48 7.47
CA LEU A 273 -2.18 -2.70 8.14
C LEU A 273 -1.01 -2.42 9.09
N VAL A 274 -0.05 -1.57 8.70
CA VAL A 274 1.08 -1.23 9.57
C VAL A 274 0.60 -0.48 10.83
N VAL A 275 -0.33 0.47 10.69
CA VAL A 275 -0.94 1.15 11.84
C VAL A 275 -1.66 0.17 12.76
N LEU A 276 -2.46 -0.73 12.19
CA LEU A 276 -3.22 -1.73 12.93
C LEU A 276 -2.31 -2.76 13.63
N LEU A 277 -1.17 -3.10 13.02
CA LEU A 277 -0.16 -3.98 13.62
C LEU A 277 0.39 -3.39 14.92
N TYR A 278 0.74 -2.10 14.93
CA TYR A 278 1.17 -1.41 16.16
C TYR A 278 0.02 -1.23 17.16
N ALA A 279 -1.18 -0.92 16.67
CA ALA A 279 -2.35 -0.77 17.53
C ALA A 279 -2.74 -2.09 18.23
N ALA A 280 -2.53 -3.25 17.59
CA ALA A 280 -2.81 -4.57 18.15
C ALA A 280 -1.90 -4.98 19.35
N GLU A 281 -1.01 -4.10 19.80
CA GLU A 281 -0.40 -4.17 21.15
C GLU A 281 -1.40 -3.81 22.26
N SER A 282 -2.40 -2.97 21.99
CA SER A 282 -3.45 -2.57 22.94
C SER A 282 -4.59 -3.58 22.97
N GLU A 283 -4.98 -4.04 24.16
CA GLU A 283 -6.08 -5.02 24.31
C GLU A 283 -7.42 -4.50 23.78
N ASN A 284 -7.73 -3.22 24.03
CA ASN A 284 -8.93 -2.59 23.48
C ASN A 284 -8.92 -2.58 21.94
N ALA A 285 -7.77 -2.28 21.34
CA ALA A 285 -7.63 -2.29 19.88
C ALA A 285 -7.78 -3.70 19.31
N LYS A 286 -7.23 -4.75 19.95
CA LYS A 286 -7.39 -6.14 19.48
C LYS A 286 -8.85 -6.53 19.34
N GLN A 287 -9.68 -6.19 20.33
CA GLN A 287 -11.11 -6.50 20.30
C GLN A 287 -11.82 -5.80 19.13
N ILE A 288 -11.55 -4.49 18.95
CA ILE A 288 -12.14 -3.72 17.84
C ILE A 288 -11.66 -4.27 16.49
N ILE A 289 -10.37 -4.58 16.35
CA ILE A 289 -9.79 -5.15 15.12
C ILE A 289 -10.42 -6.51 14.81
N LYS A 290 -10.57 -7.41 15.79
CA LYS A 290 -11.24 -8.71 15.58
C LYS A 290 -12.67 -8.50 15.08
N GLN A 291 -13.44 -7.67 15.80
CA GLN A 291 -14.88 -7.51 15.56
C GLN A 291 -15.19 -6.78 14.24
N GLN A 292 -14.42 -5.75 13.90
CA GLN A 292 -14.74 -4.86 12.77
C GLN A 292 -13.82 -5.07 11.56
N GLY A 293 -12.58 -5.54 11.79
CA GLY A 293 -11.57 -5.75 10.74
C GLY A 293 -11.34 -7.19 10.35
N GLY A 294 -11.79 -8.17 11.14
CA GLY A 294 -11.41 -9.58 11.00
C GLY A 294 -11.67 -10.16 9.61
N LYS A 295 -12.86 -9.92 9.05
CA LYS A 295 -13.22 -10.37 7.69
C LYS A 295 -12.28 -9.79 6.63
N ASN A 296 -11.98 -8.50 6.70
CA ASN A 296 -11.11 -7.82 5.75
C ASN A 296 -9.66 -8.28 5.90
N LEU A 297 -9.18 -8.51 7.13
CA LEU A 297 -7.86 -9.09 7.38
C LEU A 297 -7.74 -10.48 6.75
N LEU A 298 -8.78 -11.32 6.87
CA LEU A 298 -8.80 -12.64 6.24
C LEU A 298 -8.81 -12.55 4.70
N ALA A 299 -9.52 -11.58 4.13
CA ALA A 299 -9.51 -11.32 2.69
C ALA A 299 -8.11 -10.89 2.21
N ILE A 300 -7.46 -9.97 2.94
CA ILE A 300 -6.11 -9.48 2.66
C ILE A 300 -5.06 -10.59 2.84
N LEU A 301 -5.22 -11.47 3.84
CA LEU A 301 -4.36 -12.63 4.04
C LEU A 301 -4.32 -13.56 2.83
N LYS A 302 -5.38 -13.61 2.00
CA LYS A 302 -5.37 -14.44 0.78
C LYS A 302 -4.57 -13.83 -0.37
N LEU A 303 -4.20 -12.55 -0.29
CA LEU A 303 -3.31 -11.92 -1.26
C LEU A 303 -1.91 -12.51 -1.10
N LYS A 304 -1.12 -12.46 -2.17
CA LYS A 304 0.27 -12.95 -2.19
C LYS A 304 1.29 -11.83 -2.04
N GLN A 305 0.88 -10.58 -2.21
CA GLN A 305 1.75 -9.42 -2.03
C GLN A 305 2.21 -9.31 -0.56
N PRO A 306 3.52 -9.38 -0.24
CA PRO A 306 4.02 -9.52 1.13
C PRO A 306 3.60 -8.41 2.10
N ASN A 307 3.66 -7.15 1.67
CA ASN A 307 3.25 -6.01 2.51
C ASN A 307 1.73 -5.97 2.83
N ASN A 308 0.94 -6.87 2.24
CA ASN A 308 -0.45 -7.14 2.59
C ASN A 308 -0.55 -8.46 3.36
N HIS A 309 -0.12 -9.56 2.74
CA HIS A 309 -0.20 -10.93 3.26
C HIS A 309 0.41 -11.07 4.66
N ASP A 310 1.71 -10.84 4.75
CA ASP A 310 2.52 -11.09 5.96
C ASP A 310 2.06 -10.19 7.10
N VAL A 311 1.67 -8.95 6.78
CA VAL A 311 1.21 -7.98 7.79
C VAL A 311 -0.16 -8.37 8.31
N ALA A 312 -1.10 -8.77 7.44
CA ALA A 312 -2.41 -9.27 7.86
C ALA A 312 -2.28 -10.54 8.72
N TYR A 313 -1.41 -11.47 8.33
CA TYR A 313 -1.10 -12.66 9.10
C TYR A 313 -0.59 -12.33 10.51
N ARG A 314 0.40 -11.44 10.61
CA ARG A 314 0.95 -10.99 11.89
C ARG A 314 -0.09 -10.30 12.77
N ILE A 315 -0.98 -9.50 12.19
CA ILE A 315 -2.11 -8.90 12.94
C ILE A 315 -3.00 -10.02 13.49
N LEU A 316 -3.43 -10.96 12.65
CA LEU A 316 -4.29 -12.08 13.05
C LEU A 316 -3.67 -12.91 14.18
N GLN A 317 -2.38 -13.26 14.10
CA GLN A 317 -1.65 -13.90 15.20
C GLN A 317 -1.69 -13.06 16.48
N LYS A 318 -1.46 -11.75 16.35
CA LYS A 318 -1.36 -10.83 17.47
C LYS A 318 -2.69 -10.61 18.21
N ILE A 319 -3.78 -10.47 17.47
CA ILE A 319 -5.11 -10.26 18.06
C ILE A 319 -5.72 -11.56 18.60
N SER A 320 -5.29 -12.72 18.10
CA SER A 320 -5.83 -14.03 18.50
C SER A 320 -5.01 -14.72 19.59
N GLY A 321 -3.71 -14.45 19.67
CA GLY A 321 -2.76 -15.27 20.43
C GLY A 321 -2.61 -16.69 19.88
N LYS A 322 -3.05 -16.95 18.65
CA LYS A 322 -2.98 -18.26 17.97
C LYS A 322 -1.87 -18.27 16.92
N ASN A 323 -1.44 -19.47 16.56
CA ASN A 323 -0.42 -19.72 15.54
C ASN A 323 -0.91 -20.74 14.50
N TYR A 324 -2.11 -20.50 13.95
CA TYR A 324 -2.56 -21.24 12.77
C TYR A 324 -1.66 -20.89 11.57
N GLY A 325 -1.53 -21.78 10.59
CA GLY A 325 -0.72 -21.49 9.40
C GLY A 325 -1.25 -20.28 8.61
N GLU A 326 -0.38 -19.60 7.87
CA GLU A 326 -0.74 -18.41 7.07
C GLU A 326 -1.75 -18.71 5.94
N THR A 327 -1.84 -19.99 5.53
CA THR A 327 -2.78 -20.49 4.53
C THR A 327 -3.97 -21.28 5.12
N ASP A 328 -4.04 -21.42 6.45
CA ASP A 328 -5.15 -22.09 7.13
C ASP A 328 -6.33 -21.13 7.32
N TYR A 329 -6.89 -20.68 6.19
CA TYR A 329 -7.98 -19.72 6.15
C TYR A 329 -9.23 -20.23 6.89
N ALA A 330 -9.42 -21.56 6.96
CA ALA A 330 -10.53 -22.17 7.66
C ALA A 330 -10.38 -22.00 9.19
N ALA A 331 -9.22 -22.29 9.77
CA ALA A 331 -8.98 -22.09 11.19
C ALA A 331 -9.09 -20.60 11.58
N TRP A 332 -8.52 -19.70 10.76
CA TRP A 332 -8.66 -18.26 10.96
C TRP A 332 -10.12 -17.80 10.92
N LYS A 333 -10.91 -18.31 9.96
CA LYS A 333 -12.33 -18.00 9.86
C LYS A 333 -13.10 -18.49 11.09
N VAL A 334 -12.90 -19.74 11.50
CA VAL A 334 -13.56 -20.31 12.68
C VAL A 334 -13.23 -19.49 13.93
N TRP A 335 -11.97 -19.10 14.11
CA TRP A 335 -11.58 -18.25 15.24
C TRP A 335 -12.25 -16.87 15.19
N LEU A 336 -12.33 -16.24 14.02
CA LEU A 336 -13.02 -14.95 13.86
C LEU A 336 -14.50 -15.03 14.20
N ASP A 337 -15.16 -16.14 13.84
CA ASP A 337 -16.57 -16.38 14.07
C ASP A 337 -16.88 -16.75 15.55
N THR A 338 -15.86 -17.01 16.38
CA THR A 338 -16.07 -17.22 17.83
C THR A 338 -16.49 -15.92 18.50
N THR A 339 -17.65 -15.92 19.15
CA THR A 339 -18.07 -14.82 20.02
C THR A 339 -17.07 -14.70 21.17
N ALA A 340 -16.67 -13.46 21.50
CA ALA A 340 -15.90 -13.23 22.72
C ALA A 340 -16.71 -13.77 23.90
N ALA A 341 -16.14 -14.70 24.65
CA ALA A 341 -16.74 -15.25 25.86
C ALA A 341 -16.79 -14.20 26.97
#